data_AF-A0A2E1KPK7-F1
#
_entry.id   AF-A0A2E1KPK7-F1
#
_cell.length_a   1.000
_cell.length_b   1.000
_cell.length_c   1.000
_cell.angle_alpha   90.00
_cell.angle_beta   90.00
_cell.angle_gamma   90.00
#
_symmetry.space_group_name_H-M   'P 1'
#
loop_
_entity.id
_entity.type
_entity.pdbx_description
1 polymer ?
#
loop_
_entity_poly.entity_id
_entity_poly.type
_entity_poly.pdbx_seq_one_letter_code
_entity_poly.pdbx_strand_id
1 'polypeptide(L)'
;MRAYLAGAWCPVGLFLRPLDAALCLRHAVVKGCHPSVPVERLVAQGALEDRALEDRALSPWIQWVEPEQATGVVDEVYQAWLTANPQRQEVPEILKCFSLNPELLKSVVEFSYSLQFSDGHLTRRLKEMIATLVSALNQCHY
;
A
#
# COMPACT_ATOMS: atom_id res chain seq x y z
N MET A 1 48.02 24.38 9.63
CA MET A 1 47.81 24.02 11.05
C MET A 1 46.81 24.99 11.67
N ARG A 2 45.55 24.56 11.87
CA ARG A 2 44.69 25.07 12.95
C ARG A 2 43.70 23.98 13.34
N ALA A 3 43.61 23.80 14.64
CA ALA A 3 43.02 22.65 15.31
C ALA A 3 41.49 22.70 15.38
N TYR A 4 40.92 21.49 15.40
CA TYR A 4 39.54 21.12 15.68
C TYR A 4 39.12 21.48 17.12
N LEU A 5 37.93 22.05 17.29
CA LEU A 5 37.09 21.87 18.49
C LEU A 5 35.67 21.56 18.02
N ALA A 6 35.10 20.50 18.59
CA ALA A 6 33.90 19.81 18.15
C ALA A 6 32.62 20.63 18.39
N GLY A 7 31.86 20.87 17.33
CA GLY A 7 30.45 21.28 17.37
C GLY A 7 29.61 20.25 16.60
N ALA A 8 28.52 19.77 17.20
CA ALA A 8 27.59 18.85 16.55
C ALA A 8 26.75 19.60 15.49
N TRP A 9 26.75 19.09 14.26
CA TRP A 9 25.93 19.59 13.15
C TRP A 9 24.54 18.93 13.17
N CYS A 10 23.49 19.74 13.20
CA CYS A 10 22.08 19.35 13.03
C CYS A 10 21.71 19.48 11.53
N PRO A 11 21.12 18.46 10.87
CA PRO A 11 20.98 18.44 9.41
C PRO A 11 19.84 19.31 8.85
N VAL A 12 19.16 20.14 9.66
CA VAL A 12 18.02 20.95 9.21
C VAL A 12 18.16 22.45 9.48
N GLY A 13 19.34 22.92 9.89
CA GLY A 13 19.60 24.36 10.01
C GLY A 13 18.75 25.10 11.05
N LEU A 14 18.04 24.39 11.94
CA LEU A 14 17.28 24.99 13.03
C LEU A 14 18.01 24.83 14.38
N PHE A 15 18.20 25.96 15.04
CA PHE A 15 18.69 26.06 16.41
C PHE A 15 17.61 25.53 17.37
N LEU A 16 17.83 24.34 17.93
CA LEU A 16 16.93 23.71 18.92
C LEU A 16 16.79 24.59 20.17
N ARG A 17 15.55 24.91 20.55
CA ARG A 17 15.20 25.41 21.89
C ARG A 17 14.42 24.36 22.69
N PRO A 18 14.55 24.32 24.03
CA PRO A 18 14.12 23.21 24.87
C PRO A 18 12.74 23.46 25.47
N LEU A 19 11.68 23.45 24.65
CA LEU A 19 10.32 23.74 25.12
C LEU A 19 9.25 23.11 24.21
N ASP A 20 9.31 21.79 24.00
CA ASP A 20 8.23 21.06 23.28
C ASP A 20 7.95 19.65 23.81
N ALA A 21 8.35 19.35 25.05
CA ALA A 21 7.94 18.11 25.73
C ALA A 21 6.41 18.05 25.99
N ALA A 22 5.73 19.20 25.99
CA ALA A 22 4.29 19.29 26.28
C ALA A 22 3.38 18.91 25.09
N LEU A 23 3.92 18.79 23.86
CA LEU A 23 3.12 18.33 22.71
C LEU A 23 2.96 16.80 22.70
N CYS A 24 3.94 16.05 23.24
CA CYS A 24 3.87 14.59 23.34
C CYS A 24 2.77 14.09 24.29
N LEU A 25 2.41 14.88 25.31
CA LEU A 25 1.46 14.46 26.35
C LEU A 25 -0.02 14.67 25.98
N ARG A 26 -0.33 15.45 24.94
CA ARG A 26 -1.74 15.73 24.55
C ARG A 26 -2.43 14.63 23.75
N HIS A 27 -1.71 13.62 23.24
CA HIS A 27 -2.33 12.46 22.59
C HIS A 27 -2.73 11.33 23.55
N ALA A 28 -2.35 11.39 24.83
CA ALA A 28 -2.60 10.31 25.78
C ALA A 28 -4.01 10.34 26.43
N VAL A 29 -4.81 11.39 26.22
CA VAL A 29 -6.06 11.64 26.96
C VAL A 29 -7.33 11.14 26.24
N VAL A 30 -7.23 10.61 25.02
CA VAL A 30 -8.40 10.13 24.24
C VAL A 30 -8.86 8.71 24.66
N LYS A 31 -8.38 8.17 25.79
CA LYS A 31 -8.91 6.93 26.38
C LYS A 31 -10.02 7.26 27.39
N GLY A 32 -11.23 7.44 26.87
CA GLY A 32 -12.45 7.55 27.67
C GLY A 32 -12.62 6.35 28.61
N CYS A 33 -12.47 6.60 29.91
CA CYS A 33 -12.91 5.70 30.97
C CYS A 33 -14.44 5.78 31.11
N HIS A 34 -15.15 4.69 30.82
CA HIS A 34 -16.40 4.37 31.52
C HIS A 34 -16.27 2.95 32.11
N PRO A 35 -16.50 2.74 33.42
CA PRO A 35 -16.30 1.46 34.07
C PRO A 35 -17.57 0.61 33.99
N SER A 36 -17.56 -0.46 33.20
CA SER A 36 -18.31 -1.72 33.47
C SER A 36 -18.28 -2.76 32.35
N VAL A 37 -17.66 -2.51 31.20
CA VAL A 37 -17.49 -3.56 30.19
C VAL A 37 -16.16 -4.29 30.44
N PRO A 38 -16.14 -5.63 30.60
CA PRO A 38 -14.90 -6.39 30.72
C PRO A 38 -14.00 -6.08 29.51
N VAL A 39 -12.77 -5.67 29.80
CA VAL A 39 -11.79 -5.20 28.80
C VAL A 39 -11.57 -6.27 27.72
N GLU A 40 -11.71 -7.56 28.03
CA GLU A 40 -11.58 -8.63 27.03
C GLU A 40 -12.62 -8.54 25.90
N ARG A 41 -13.85 -8.07 26.18
CA ARG A 41 -14.92 -7.99 25.18
C ARG A 41 -14.78 -6.78 24.26
N LEU A 42 -14.28 -5.66 24.81
CA LEU A 42 -13.98 -4.45 24.05
C LEU A 42 -12.73 -4.61 23.18
N VAL A 43 -11.73 -5.37 23.64
CA VAL A 43 -10.53 -5.67 22.85
C VAL A 43 -10.86 -6.60 21.67
N ALA A 44 -11.79 -7.55 21.85
CA ALA A 44 -12.25 -8.39 20.75
C ALA A 44 -13.08 -7.62 19.71
N GLN A 45 -13.95 -6.71 20.15
CA GLN A 45 -14.74 -5.86 19.24
C GLN A 45 -13.89 -4.79 18.57
N GLY A 46 -13.01 -4.12 19.33
CA GLY A 46 -12.06 -3.13 18.81
C GLY A 46 -11.03 -3.73 17.85
N ALA A 47 -10.53 -4.95 18.10
CA ALA A 47 -9.60 -5.60 17.17
C ALA A 47 -10.28 -6.09 15.88
N LEU A 48 -11.59 -6.33 15.89
CA LEU A 48 -12.37 -6.68 14.69
C LEU A 48 -12.78 -5.42 13.91
N GLU A 49 -13.13 -4.33 14.62
CA GLU A 49 -13.45 -3.04 14.03
C GLU A 49 -12.19 -2.33 13.47
N ASP A 50 -11.07 -2.36 14.19
CA ASP A 50 -9.77 -1.85 13.73
C ASP A 50 -9.29 -2.63 12.51
N ARG A 51 -9.41 -3.96 12.52
CA ARG A 51 -9.09 -4.78 11.34
C ARG A 51 -10.00 -4.46 10.17
N ALA A 52 -11.30 -4.25 10.36
CA ALA A 52 -12.22 -3.90 9.27
C ALA A 52 -12.01 -2.47 8.74
N LEU A 53 -11.53 -1.55 9.58
CA LEU A 53 -11.10 -0.21 9.19
C LEU A 53 -9.75 -0.23 8.46
N GLU A 54 -8.82 -1.08 8.88
CA GLU A 54 -7.56 -1.37 8.18
C GLU A 54 -7.80 -2.07 6.84
N ASP A 55 -8.72 -3.04 6.77
CA ASP A 55 -9.10 -3.75 5.54
C ASP A 55 -9.77 -2.79 4.53
N ARG A 56 -10.61 -1.86 5.02
CA ARG A 56 -11.16 -0.76 4.20
C ARG A 56 -10.11 0.26 3.78
N ALA A 57 -9.00 0.37 4.51
CA ALA A 57 -7.89 1.24 4.13
C ALA A 57 -6.96 0.59 3.10
N LEU A 58 -6.98 -0.74 2.97
CA LEU A 58 -6.15 -1.50 2.03
C LEU A 58 -6.82 -1.70 0.67
N SER A 59 -8.15 -1.66 0.61
CA SER A 59 -8.93 -1.80 -0.62
C SER A 59 -8.99 -0.48 -1.42
N PRO A 60 -8.70 -0.48 -2.74
CA PRO A 60 -8.81 0.74 -3.53
C PRO A 60 -10.21 1.39 -3.51
N TRP A 61 -10.26 2.73 -3.53
CA TRP A 61 -11.49 3.52 -3.48
C TRP A 61 -12.41 3.38 -4.72
N ILE A 62 -11.92 2.73 -5.76
CA ILE A 62 -12.59 2.58 -7.06
C ILE A 62 -13.47 1.34 -6.99
N GLN A 63 -14.72 1.45 -7.45
CA GLN A 63 -15.58 0.27 -7.61
C GLN A 63 -15.02 -0.64 -8.71
N TRP A 64 -15.09 -1.95 -8.52
CA TRP A 64 -14.70 -2.92 -9.54
C TRP A 64 -15.64 -4.11 -9.59
N VAL A 65 -15.49 -4.91 -10.64
CA VAL A 65 -16.15 -6.19 -10.81
C VAL A 65 -15.26 -7.30 -10.27
N GLU A 66 -15.78 -8.05 -9.29
CA GLU A 66 -15.11 -9.23 -8.76
C GLU A 66 -15.08 -10.37 -9.78
N PRO A 67 -14.06 -11.25 -9.75
CA PRO A 67 -13.94 -12.35 -10.71
C PRO A 67 -15.18 -13.25 -10.81
N GLU A 68 -15.89 -13.49 -9.70
CA GLU A 68 -17.09 -14.33 -9.67
C GLU A 68 -18.31 -13.68 -10.33
N GLN A 69 -18.26 -12.36 -10.51
CA GLN A 69 -19.32 -11.53 -11.09
C GLN A 69 -18.97 -11.05 -12.51
N ALA A 70 -17.73 -11.30 -12.94
CA ALA A 70 -17.24 -10.86 -14.23
C ALA A 70 -18.00 -11.58 -15.36
N THR A 71 -18.29 -10.83 -16.42
CA THR A 71 -18.91 -11.36 -17.64
C THR A 71 -18.27 -10.72 -18.86
N GLY A 72 -18.39 -11.38 -20.02
CA GLY A 72 -17.85 -10.88 -21.29
C GLY A 72 -16.33 -10.68 -21.23
N VAL A 73 -15.87 -9.56 -21.80
CA VAL A 73 -14.43 -9.25 -21.95
C VAL A 73 -13.67 -9.22 -20.61
N VAL A 74 -14.30 -8.78 -19.52
CA VAL A 74 -13.63 -8.71 -18.21
C VAL A 74 -13.33 -10.12 -17.68
N ASP A 75 -14.30 -11.04 -17.79
CA ASP A 75 -14.11 -12.43 -17.38
C ASP A 75 -13.05 -13.12 -18.24
N GLU A 76 -13.13 -12.93 -19.57
CA GLU A 76 -12.13 -13.49 -20.49
C GLU A 76 -10.69 -13.06 -20.11
N VAL A 77 -10.48 -11.77 -19.79
CA VAL A 77 -9.17 -11.27 -19.38
C VAL A 77 -8.75 -11.82 -18.02
N TYR A 78 -9.66 -11.88 -17.04
CA TYR A 78 -9.36 -12.45 -15.72
C TYR A 78 -8.99 -13.94 -15.79
N GLN A 79 -9.77 -14.75 -16.50
CA GLN A 79 -9.50 -16.18 -16.65
C GLN A 79 -8.19 -16.41 -17.40
N ALA A 80 -7.94 -15.64 -18.48
CA ALA A 80 -6.68 -15.71 -19.19
C ALA A 80 -5.50 -15.36 -18.28
N TRP A 81 -5.63 -14.32 -17.45
CA TRP A 81 -4.60 -13.93 -16.50
C TRP A 81 -4.36 -15.02 -15.43
N LEU A 82 -5.40 -15.58 -14.83
CA LEU A 82 -5.29 -16.67 -13.85
C LEU A 82 -4.62 -17.91 -14.46
N THR A 83 -5.02 -18.27 -15.67
CA THR A 83 -4.42 -19.40 -16.43
C THR A 83 -2.93 -19.18 -16.69
N ALA A 84 -2.53 -17.95 -17.03
CA ALA A 84 -1.13 -17.60 -17.26
C ALA A 84 -0.30 -17.52 -15.96
N ASN A 85 -0.94 -17.40 -14.79
CA ASN A 85 -0.30 -17.24 -13.48
C ASN A 85 -0.78 -18.30 -12.48
N PRO A 86 -0.53 -19.60 -12.70
CA PRO A 86 -1.09 -20.69 -11.88
C PRO A 86 -0.62 -20.69 -10.41
N GLN A 87 0.42 -19.91 -10.09
CA GLN A 87 0.92 -19.72 -8.73
C GLN A 87 0.09 -18.71 -7.92
N ARG A 88 -0.80 -17.96 -8.58
CA ARG A 88 -1.65 -16.93 -7.98
C ARG A 88 -3.05 -17.50 -7.80
N GLN A 89 -3.61 -17.31 -6.60
CA GLN A 89 -4.95 -17.80 -6.27
C GLN A 89 -6.03 -16.79 -6.69
N GLU A 90 -5.67 -15.52 -6.83
CA GLU A 90 -6.60 -14.42 -7.08
C GLU A 90 -6.02 -13.41 -8.07
N VAL A 91 -6.91 -12.68 -8.75
CA VAL A 91 -6.56 -11.56 -9.62
C VAL A 91 -6.10 -10.38 -8.75
N PRO A 92 -4.95 -9.74 -9.03
CA PRO A 92 -4.46 -8.58 -8.30
C PRO A 92 -5.46 -7.42 -8.34
N GLU A 93 -5.65 -6.75 -7.20
CA GLU A 93 -6.59 -5.62 -7.08
C GLU A 93 -6.33 -4.49 -8.09
N ILE A 94 -5.07 -4.25 -8.46
CA ILE A 94 -4.73 -3.25 -9.49
C ILE A 94 -5.37 -3.57 -10.85
N LEU A 95 -5.47 -4.86 -11.21
CA LEU A 95 -6.19 -5.25 -12.43
C LEU A 95 -7.69 -5.09 -12.25
N LYS A 96 -8.22 -5.40 -11.06
CA LYS A 96 -9.64 -5.22 -10.76
C LYS A 96 -10.07 -3.75 -10.91
N CYS A 97 -9.22 -2.80 -10.53
CA CYS A 97 -9.48 -1.37 -10.69
C CYS A 97 -9.78 -0.94 -12.14
N PHE A 98 -9.33 -1.69 -13.15
CA PHE A 98 -9.60 -1.39 -14.57
C PHE A 98 -10.85 -2.09 -15.13
N SER A 99 -11.53 -2.93 -14.34
CA SER A 99 -12.69 -3.73 -14.79
C SER A 99 -13.87 -2.92 -15.33
N LEU A 100 -14.04 -1.67 -14.88
CA LEU A 100 -15.09 -0.78 -15.38
C LEU A 100 -14.83 -0.32 -16.84
N ASN A 101 -13.62 -0.51 -17.37
CA ASN A 101 -13.28 -0.25 -18.76
C ASN A 101 -12.55 -1.46 -19.37
N PRO A 102 -13.27 -2.41 -20.00
CA PRO A 102 -12.70 -3.66 -20.46
C PRO A 102 -11.57 -3.51 -21.50
N GLU A 103 -11.68 -2.53 -22.40
CA GLU A 103 -10.64 -2.26 -23.40
C GLU A 103 -9.35 -1.73 -22.76
N LEU A 104 -9.49 -0.89 -21.72
CA LEU A 104 -8.35 -0.43 -20.94
C LEU A 104 -7.73 -1.59 -20.15
N LEU A 105 -8.53 -2.43 -19.48
CA LEU A 105 -8.05 -3.60 -18.75
C LEU A 105 -7.20 -4.51 -19.66
N LYS A 106 -7.71 -4.83 -20.85
CA LYS A 106 -6.99 -5.62 -21.84
C LYS A 106 -5.66 -4.98 -22.22
N SER A 107 -5.67 -3.68 -22.52
CA SER A 107 -4.49 -2.91 -22.91
C SER A 107 -3.44 -2.88 -21.78
N VAL A 108 -3.87 -2.74 -20.53
CA VAL A 108 -2.98 -2.74 -19.35
C VAL A 108 -2.30 -4.09 -19.19
N VAL A 109 -3.06 -5.19 -19.31
CA VAL A 109 -2.48 -6.54 -19.24
C VAL A 109 -1.45 -6.74 -20.36
N GLU A 110 -1.82 -6.46 -21.62
CA GLU A 110 -0.92 -6.63 -22.77
C GLU A 110 0.36 -5.78 -22.63
N PHE A 111 0.19 -4.50 -22.26
CA PHE A 111 1.31 -3.59 -22.02
C PHE A 111 2.23 -4.10 -20.91
N SER A 112 1.68 -4.55 -19.78
CA SER A 112 2.46 -5.01 -18.63
C SER A 112 3.32 -6.23 -18.98
N TYR A 113 2.79 -7.17 -19.74
CA TYR A 113 3.56 -8.33 -20.20
C TYR A 113 4.63 -7.98 -21.23
N SER A 114 4.31 -7.09 -22.17
CA SER A 114 5.27 -6.68 -23.20
C SER A 114 6.46 -5.90 -22.62
N LEU A 115 6.26 -5.15 -21.54
CA LEU A 115 7.25 -4.22 -21.00
C LEU A 115 7.82 -4.63 -19.63
N GLN A 116 6.97 -4.93 -18.65
CA GLN A 116 7.41 -5.15 -17.26
C GLN A 116 7.89 -6.59 -17.04
N PHE A 117 7.13 -7.57 -17.55
CA PHE A 117 7.38 -9.00 -17.27
C PHE A 117 8.20 -9.73 -18.33
N SER A 118 8.53 -9.08 -19.44
CA SER A 118 9.47 -9.57 -20.44
C SER A 118 10.92 -9.20 -20.07
N ASP A 119 11.89 -9.92 -20.65
CA ASP A 119 13.27 -9.44 -20.69
C ASP A 119 13.51 -8.58 -21.94
N GLY A 120 14.47 -7.65 -21.84
CA GLY A 120 14.90 -6.83 -22.97
C GLY A 120 16.34 -6.35 -22.73
N HIS A 121 16.60 -5.05 -22.90
CA HIS A 121 17.88 -4.46 -22.46
C HIS A 121 18.09 -4.53 -20.95
N LEU A 122 17.01 -4.62 -20.18
CA LEU A 122 17.02 -4.85 -18.75
C LEU A 122 16.35 -6.19 -18.45
N THR A 123 16.91 -6.93 -17.50
CA THR A 123 16.28 -8.14 -16.98
C THR A 123 15.08 -7.79 -16.12
N ARG A 124 14.12 -8.70 -16.00
CA ARG A 124 12.97 -8.56 -15.10
C ARG A 124 13.42 -8.22 -13.67
N ARG A 125 14.46 -8.87 -13.16
CA ARG A 125 15.01 -8.58 -11.83
C ARG A 125 15.40 -7.11 -11.66
N LEU A 126 16.06 -6.50 -12.65
CA LEU A 126 16.44 -5.09 -12.59
C LEU A 126 15.22 -4.18 -12.69
N LYS A 127 14.23 -4.52 -13.53
CA LYS A 127 12.96 -3.77 -13.62
C LYS A 127 12.23 -3.74 -12.28
N GLU A 128 12.14 -4.88 -11.60
CA GLU A 128 11.52 -4.97 -10.26
C GLU A 128 12.31 -4.18 -9.19
N MET A 129 13.65 -4.16 -9.27
CA MET A 129 14.47 -3.32 -8.38
C MET A 129 14.18 -1.83 -8.58
N ILE A 130 14.05 -1.39 -9.84
CA ILE A 130 13.68 0.00 -10.17
C ILE A 130 12.27 0.29 -9.66
N ALA A 131 11.30 -0.58 -9.93
CA ALA A 131 9.92 -0.43 -9.48
C ALA A 131 9.84 -0.29 -7.95
N THR A 132 10.51 -1.18 -7.22
CA THR A 132 10.57 -1.15 -5.74
C THR A 132 11.17 0.16 -5.22
N LEU A 133 12.27 0.63 -5.81
CA LEU A 133 12.91 1.88 -5.41
C LEU A 133 11.99 3.09 -5.65
N VAL A 134 11.36 3.15 -6.83
CA VAL A 134 10.43 4.24 -7.17
C VAL A 134 9.20 4.23 -6.26
N SER A 135 8.62 3.06 -5.98
CA SER A 135 7.50 2.93 -5.05
C SER A 135 7.86 3.40 -3.64
N ALA A 136 9.05 3.03 -3.14
CA ALA A 136 9.53 3.48 -1.84
C ALA A 136 9.72 5.01 -1.78
N LEU A 137 10.29 5.61 -2.83
CA LEU A 137 10.45 7.07 -2.94
C LEU A 137 9.10 7.80 -3.00
N ASN A 138 8.10 7.19 -3.64
CA ASN A 138 6.75 7.75 -3.79
C ASN A 138 5.81 7.41 -2.61
N GLN A 139 6.28 6.65 -1.62
CA GLN A 139 5.44 6.15 -0.53
C GLN A 139 4.19 5.38 -1.05
N CYS A 140 4.34 4.66 -2.16
CA CYS A 140 3.29 3.81 -2.71
C CYS A 140 3.22 2.51 -1.92
N HIS A 141 2.13 2.31 -1.16
CA HIS A 141 1.98 1.19 -0.25
C HIS A 141 1.60 -0.13 -0.95
N TYR A 142 0.78 -0.04 -2.00
CA TYR A 142 0.44 -1.16 -2.88
C TYR A 142 1.68 -1.71 -3.59
#